data_AF-A0A7V9CLA1-F1
#
_entry.id   AF-A0A7V9CLA1-F1
#
_cell.length_a   1.000
_cell.length_b   1.000
_cell.length_c   1.000
_cell.angle_alpha   90.00
_cell.angle_beta   90.00
_cell.angle_gamma   90.00
#
_symmetry.space_group_name_H-M   'P 1'
#
loop_
_entity.id
_entity.type
_entity.pdbx_description
1 polymer ?
#
loop_
_entity_poly.entity_id
_entity_poly.type
_entity_poly.pdbx_seq_one_letter_code
_entity_poly.pdbx_strand_id
1 'polypeptide(L)'
;MALIERLGTYLGFVRFSHTVFALPFALVGALLASRLVPVTWGRVAWIVAAMVTARSAAMAFNRLVDARHDALNPRTAQREIPRGAVSTLEATIFLAVASLAFLWVCAQISLLCVALAPVALAIVFWYSLAKRYTWATQFFLGLAMAVAPVGGWIAAGGGPAWQPVLLAVAIGTWVGGFDVLYACQDLEFDRAHGLRSIPVRFGVARAIRISRALHVVTVGGLAWLGVLAGLGMVYQVGVALVAALLVFEQSLVSDTDLSQVKRAFDLNGWVGLLYLVTTGVSVYVA
;
A
#
# COMPACT_ATOMS: atom_id res chain seq x y z
N MET A 1 25.58 -20.02 -6.90
CA MET A 1 25.41 -18.65 -7.43
C MET A 1 24.11 -18.48 -8.20
N ALA A 2 23.85 -19.23 -9.28
CA ALA A 2 22.65 -19.05 -10.12
C ALA A 2 21.28 -19.16 -9.39
N LEU A 3 21.13 -20.05 -8.40
CA LEU A 3 19.89 -20.15 -7.61
C LEU A 3 19.69 -18.94 -6.70
N ILE A 4 20.77 -18.44 -6.08
CA ILE A 4 20.75 -17.27 -5.20
C ILE A 4 20.47 -16.01 -6.02
N GLU A 5 21.03 -15.89 -7.22
CA GLU A 5 20.74 -14.80 -8.16
C GLU A 5 19.31 -14.85 -8.70
N ARG A 6 18.79 -16.04 -9.01
CA ARG A 6 17.37 -16.22 -9.38
C ARG A 6 16.46 -15.85 -8.22
N LEU A 7 16.73 -16.34 -7.00
CA LEU A 7 15.97 -15.98 -5.81
C LEU A 7 16.01 -14.46 -5.56
N GLY A 8 17.18 -13.82 -5.69
CA GLY A 8 17.31 -12.37 -5.61
C GLY A 8 16.49 -11.63 -6.66
N THR A 9 16.44 -12.17 -7.89
CA THR A 9 15.60 -11.63 -8.98
C THR A 9 14.11 -11.76 -8.65
N TYR A 10 13.65 -12.91 -8.15
CA TYR A 10 12.25 -13.10 -7.73
C TYR A 10 11.87 -12.25 -6.50
N LEU A 11 12.77 -12.08 -5.54
CA LEU A 11 12.56 -11.20 -4.38
C LEU A 11 12.51 -9.71 -4.77
N GLY A 12 13.34 -9.30 -5.75
CA GLY A 12 13.30 -7.98 -6.37
C GLY A 12 12.01 -7.73 -7.16
N PHE A 13 11.55 -8.75 -7.89
CA PHE A 13 10.30 -8.73 -8.65
C PHE A 13 9.08 -8.47 -7.76
N VAL A 14 9.04 -9.12 -6.59
CA VAL A 14 7.98 -8.93 -5.57
C VAL A 14 8.20 -7.65 -4.73
N ARG A 15 9.38 -7.01 -4.81
CA ARG A 15 9.85 -5.94 -3.91
C ARG A 15 9.51 -6.22 -2.46
N PHE A 16 10.13 -7.24 -1.87
CA PHE A 16 9.88 -7.62 -0.48
C PHE A 16 10.04 -6.46 0.52
N SER A 17 10.97 -5.53 0.26
CA SER A 17 11.16 -4.29 1.03
C SER A 17 9.91 -3.39 1.05
N HIS A 18 9.04 -3.48 0.05
CA HIS A 18 7.79 -2.74 -0.01
C HIS A 18 6.60 -3.48 0.64
N THR A 19 6.74 -4.77 0.98
CA THR A 19 5.73 -5.49 1.79
C THR A 19 5.59 -4.87 3.18
N VAL A 20 6.65 -4.20 3.65
CA VAL A 20 6.68 -3.38 4.88
C VAL A 20 5.66 -2.23 4.84
N PHE A 21 5.20 -1.77 3.67
CA PHE A 21 4.20 -0.69 3.61
C PHE A 21 2.76 -1.15 3.87
N ALA A 22 2.40 -2.39 3.54
CA ALA A 22 1.00 -2.83 3.56
C ALA A 22 0.70 -3.75 4.75
N LEU A 23 1.64 -4.65 5.07
CA LEU A 23 1.46 -5.64 6.13
C LEU A 23 1.16 -5.01 7.51
N PRO A 24 1.83 -3.92 7.94
CA PRO A 24 1.54 -3.32 9.24
C PRO A 24 0.08 -2.91 9.40
N PHE A 25 -0.56 -2.39 8.34
CA PHE A 25 -1.94 -1.91 8.44
C PHE A 25 -2.98 -3.04 8.45
N ALA A 26 -2.72 -4.15 7.74
CA ALA A 26 -3.52 -5.35 7.90
C ALA A 26 -3.42 -5.89 9.34
N LEU A 27 -2.22 -5.89 9.92
CA LEU A 27 -2.01 -6.28 11.31
C LEU A 27 -2.66 -5.29 12.30
N VAL A 28 -2.65 -3.98 12.03
CA VAL A 28 -3.40 -3.02 12.85
C VAL A 28 -4.91 -3.27 12.76
N GLY A 29 -5.45 -3.57 11.58
CA GLY A 29 -6.86 -3.97 11.44
C GLY A 29 -7.19 -5.18 12.30
N ALA A 30 -6.33 -6.20 12.28
CA ALA A 30 -6.47 -7.39 13.11
C ALA A 30 -6.32 -7.11 14.61
N LEU A 31 -5.39 -6.23 14.99
CA LEU A 31 -5.14 -5.81 16.35
C LEU A 31 -6.31 -5.00 16.93
N LEU A 32 -6.93 -4.13 16.15
CA LEU A 32 -8.13 -3.42 16.60
C LEU A 32 -9.30 -4.40 16.77
N ALA A 33 -9.43 -5.39 15.89
CA ALA A 33 -10.42 -6.45 16.02
C ALA A 33 -10.16 -7.34 17.24
N SER A 34 -8.90 -7.55 17.64
CA SER A 34 -8.55 -8.42 18.78
C SER A 34 -9.07 -7.92 20.13
N ARG A 35 -9.43 -6.63 20.21
CA ARG A 35 -10.11 -6.06 21.37
C ARG A 35 -11.57 -6.49 21.50
N LEU A 36 -12.18 -6.98 20.42
CA LEU A 36 -13.57 -7.39 20.36
C LEU A 36 -13.72 -8.91 20.24
N VAL A 37 -12.76 -9.58 19.59
CA VAL A 37 -12.78 -11.03 19.35
C VAL A 37 -11.41 -11.64 19.65
N PRO A 38 -11.32 -12.86 20.20
CA PRO A 38 -10.03 -13.49 20.43
C PRO A 38 -9.33 -13.82 19.09
N VAL A 39 -8.10 -13.35 18.93
CA VAL A 39 -7.28 -13.60 17.73
C VAL A 39 -6.15 -14.55 18.08
N THR A 40 -6.07 -15.70 17.41
CA THR A 40 -5.02 -16.70 17.62
C THR A 40 -3.80 -16.42 16.73
N TRP A 41 -2.64 -16.93 17.12
CA TRP A 41 -1.42 -16.86 16.29
C TRP A 41 -1.59 -17.54 14.92
N GLY A 42 -2.37 -18.62 14.85
CA GLY A 42 -2.72 -19.26 13.58
C GLY A 42 -3.53 -18.32 12.66
N ARG A 43 -4.45 -17.53 13.23
CA ARG A 43 -5.19 -16.50 12.48
C ARG A 43 -4.27 -15.40 11.95
N VAL A 44 -3.34 -14.94 12.78
CA VAL A 44 -2.32 -13.96 12.37
C VAL A 44 -1.47 -14.51 11.23
N ALA A 45 -1.04 -15.77 11.29
CA ALA A 45 -0.27 -16.41 10.22
C ALA A 45 -1.04 -16.43 8.90
N TRP A 46 -2.36 -16.72 8.93
CA TRP A 46 -3.20 -16.65 7.73
C TRP A 46 -3.36 -15.24 7.18
N ILE A 47 -3.49 -14.22 8.04
CA ILE A 47 -3.54 -12.81 7.63
C ILE A 47 -2.23 -12.42 6.93
N VAL A 48 -1.08 -12.81 7.49
CA VAL A 48 0.23 -12.56 6.88
C VAL A 48 0.33 -13.27 5.52
N ALA A 49 -0.09 -14.55 5.44
CA ALA A 49 -0.10 -15.30 4.19
C ALA A 49 -0.99 -14.66 3.13
N ALA A 50 -2.17 -14.14 3.52
CA ALA A 50 -3.10 -13.45 2.64
C ALA A 50 -2.46 -12.17 2.08
N MET A 51 -1.79 -11.40 2.94
CA MET A 51 -1.08 -10.19 2.53
C MET A 51 0.08 -10.49 1.57
N VAL A 52 0.88 -11.51 1.86
CA VAL A 52 2.02 -11.91 1.00
C VAL A 52 1.54 -12.35 -0.38
N THR A 53 0.52 -13.22 -0.44
CA THR A 53 -0.02 -13.73 -1.71
C THR A 53 -0.73 -12.64 -2.52
N ALA A 54 -1.59 -11.81 -1.91
CA ALA A 54 -2.24 -10.68 -2.58
C ALA A 54 -1.23 -9.66 -3.11
N ARG A 55 -0.22 -9.31 -2.30
CA ARG A 55 0.87 -8.40 -2.70
C ARG A 55 1.66 -8.96 -3.88
N SER A 56 1.98 -10.24 -3.85
CA SER A 56 2.70 -10.93 -4.92
C SER A 56 1.92 -10.88 -6.22
N ALA A 57 0.61 -11.16 -6.17
CA ALA A 57 -0.27 -11.04 -7.33
C ALA A 57 -0.34 -9.60 -7.86
N ALA A 58 -0.53 -8.60 -6.98
CA ALA A 58 -0.60 -7.20 -7.37
C ALA A 58 0.70 -6.69 -8.02
N MET A 59 1.86 -7.08 -7.49
CA MET A 59 3.16 -6.71 -8.05
C MET A 59 3.42 -7.37 -9.41
N ALA A 60 3.09 -8.67 -9.53
CA ALA A 60 3.22 -9.39 -10.78
C ALA A 60 2.32 -8.80 -11.87
N PHE A 61 1.07 -8.49 -11.52
CA PHE A 61 0.14 -7.83 -12.43
C PHE A 61 0.68 -6.46 -12.87
N ASN A 62 1.13 -5.63 -11.93
CA ASN A 62 1.71 -4.32 -12.22
C ASN A 62 2.89 -4.43 -13.21
N ARG A 63 3.85 -5.30 -12.91
CA ARG A 63 5.03 -5.54 -13.78
C ARG A 63 4.63 -6.00 -15.17
N LEU A 64 3.66 -6.91 -15.26
CA LEU A 64 3.21 -7.49 -16.51
C LEU A 64 2.53 -6.44 -17.40
N VAL A 65 1.57 -5.68 -16.85
CA VAL A 65 0.82 -4.71 -17.65
C VAL A 65 1.66 -3.50 -18.01
N ASP A 66 2.56 -3.06 -17.15
CA ASP A 66 3.39 -1.87 -17.38
C ASP A 66 4.68 -2.15 -18.15
N ALA A 67 5.01 -3.42 -18.44
CA ALA A 67 6.27 -3.82 -19.08
C ALA A 67 6.68 -2.98 -20.30
N ARG A 68 5.73 -2.64 -21.19
CA ARG A 68 6.00 -1.81 -22.37
C ARG A 68 6.35 -0.36 -22.01
N HIS A 69 5.61 0.25 -21.08
CA HIS A 69 5.91 1.59 -20.59
C HIS A 69 7.18 1.62 -19.75
N ASP A 70 7.41 0.58 -18.97
CA ASP A 70 8.59 0.43 -18.14
C ASP A 70 9.87 0.39 -18.98
N ALA A 71 9.83 -0.25 -20.15
CA ALA A 71 10.95 -0.30 -21.09
C ALA A 71 11.29 1.07 -21.70
N LEU A 72 10.31 1.97 -21.79
CA LEU A 72 10.48 3.32 -22.36
C LEU A 72 10.91 4.36 -21.32
N ASN A 73 10.61 4.13 -20.03
CA ASN A 73 10.97 5.06 -18.97
C ASN A 73 12.40 4.78 -18.45
N PRO A 74 13.34 5.75 -18.53
CA PRO A 74 14.72 5.57 -18.09
C PRO A 74 14.87 5.04 -16.66
N ARG A 75 13.95 5.41 -15.76
CA ARG A 75 13.94 5.00 -14.35
C ARG A 75 13.58 3.53 -14.17
N THR A 76 12.84 2.95 -15.11
CA THR A 76 12.25 1.61 -14.98
C THR A 76 12.71 0.63 -16.05
N ALA A 77 13.49 1.09 -17.03
CA ALA A 77 14.01 0.28 -18.14
C ALA A 77 14.88 -0.89 -17.65
N GLN A 78 15.42 -0.82 -16.42
CA GLN A 78 16.21 -1.88 -15.79
C GLN A 78 15.39 -2.87 -14.95
N ARG A 79 14.04 -2.78 -14.97
CA ARG A 79 13.16 -3.77 -14.32
C ARG A 79 13.28 -5.14 -14.98
N GLU A 80 12.79 -6.15 -14.29
CA GLU A 80 13.01 -7.57 -14.58
C GLU A 80 12.46 -7.98 -15.96
N ILE A 81 11.24 -7.56 -16.30
CA ILE A 81 10.62 -7.88 -17.60
C ILE A 81 11.26 -7.06 -18.74
N PRO A 82 11.39 -5.72 -18.67
CA PRO A 82 12.05 -4.94 -19.73
C PRO A 82 13.47 -5.39 -20.06
N ARG A 83 14.27 -5.78 -19.06
CA ARG A 83 15.65 -6.26 -19.26
C ARG A 83 15.72 -7.75 -19.65
N GLY A 84 14.59 -8.45 -19.74
CA GLY A 84 14.52 -9.86 -20.12
C GLY A 84 14.97 -10.85 -19.03
N ALA A 85 15.10 -10.41 -17.77
CA ALA A 85 15.44 -11.29 -16.65
C ALA A 85 14.27 -12.19 -16.21
N VAL A 86 13.04 -11.78 -16.50
CA VAL A 86 11.81 -12.56 -16.32
C VAL A 86 10.97 -12.45 -17.59
N SER A 87 10.58 -13.59 -18.17
CA SER A 87 9.72 -13.61 -19.35
C SER A 87 8.27 -13.23 -19.00
N THR A 88 7.51 -12.77 -19.99
CA THR A 88 6.07 -12.48 -19.83
C THR A 88 5.27 -13.73 -19.44
N LEU A 89 5.67 -14.90 -19.95
CA LEU A 89 5.06 -16.18 -19.59
C LEU A 89 5.32 -16.53 -18.11
N GLU A 90 6.56 -16.42 -17.64
CA GLU A 90 6.91 -16.65 -16.22
C GLU A 90 6.14 -15.69 -15.31
N ALA A 91 6.07 -14.40 -15.65
CA ALA A 91 5.31 -13.41 -14.89
C ALA A 91 3.81 -13.72 -14.86
N THR A 92 3.25 -14.23 -15.97
CA THR A 92 1.83 -14.63 -16.07
C THR A 92 1.52 -15.85 -15.22
N ILE A 93 2.39 -16.87 -15.27
CA ILE A 93 2.26 -18.08 -14.43
C ILE A 93 2.36 -17.69 -12.96
N PHE A 94 3.34 -16.86 -12.60
CA PHE A 94 3.50 -16.39 -11.21
C PHE A 94 2.27 -15.60 -10.73
N LEU A 95 1.72 -14.72 -11.56
CA LEU A 95 0.48 -14.00 -11.26
C LEU A 95 -0.69 -14.95 -11.00
N ALA A 96 -0.88 -15.96 -11.85
CA ALA A 96 -1.95 -16.95 -11.70
C ALA A 96 -1.78 -17.75 -10.40
N VAL A 97 -0.56 -18.26 -10.13
CA VAL A 97 -0.24 -19.01 -8.92
C VAL A 97 -0.45 -18.15 -7.67
N ALA A 98 0.03 -16.90 -7.64
CA ALA A 98 -0.14 -16.01 -6.51
C ALA A 98 -1.62 -15.66 -6.25
N SER A 99 -2.41 -15.49 -7.30
CA SER A 99 -3.85 -15.22 -7.20
C SER A 99 -4.62 -16.43 -6.67
N LEU A 100 -4.31 -17.64 -7.15
CA LEU A 100 -4.90 -18.88 -6.66
C LEU A 100 -4.49 -19.17 -5.21
N ALA A 101 -3.22 -18.92 -4.86
CA ALA A 101 -2.74 -19.04 -3.49
C ALA A 101 -3.47 -18.07 -2.56
N PHE A 102 -3.73 -16.83 -2.99
CA PHE A 102 -4.52 -15.87 -2.21
C PHE A 102 -5.95 -16.36 -1.96
N LEU A 103 -6.64 -16.86 -2.99
CA LEU A 103 -7.98 -17.44 -2.85
C LEU A 103 -7.99 -18.64 -1.90
N TRP A 104 -7.00 -19.53 -2.02
CA TRP A 104 -6.85 -20.68 -1.14
C TRP A 104 -6.62 -20.27 0.31
N VAL A 105 -5.74 -19.29 0.55
CA VAL A 105 -5.51 -18.73 1.90
C VAL A 105 -6.80 -18.13 2.46
N CYS A 106 -7.55 -17.36 1.69
CA CYS A 106 -8.83 -16.80 2.13
C CYS A 106 -9.84 -17.89 2.53
N ALA A 107 -9.82 -19.05 1.85
CA ALA A 107 -10.65 -20.20 2.21
C ALA A 107 -10.29 -20.83 3.56
N GLN A 108 -9.04 -20.70 4.00
CA GLN A 108 -8.61 -21.14 5.34
C GLN A 108 -9.03 -20.16 6.44
N ILE A 109 -9.47 -18.94 6.09
CA ILE A 109 -9.86 -17.89 7.04
C ILE A 109 -11.39 -17.90 7.25
N SER A 110 -12.17 -17.65 6.21
CA SER A 110 -13.64 -17.64 6.30
C SER A 110 -14.30 -17.59 4.92
N LEU A 111 -15.57 -18.00 4.85
CA LEU A 111 -16.38 -17.85 3.63
C LEU A 111 -16.52 -16.38 3.19
N LEU A 112 -16.60 -15.45 4.14
CA LEU A 112 -16.63 -14.01 3.84
C LEU A 112 -15.32 -13.54 3.18
N CYS A 113 -14.16 -14.01 3.66
CA CYS A 113 -12.88 -13.70 3.02
C CYS A 113 -12.81 -14.25 1.60
N VAL A 114 -13.34 -15.46 1.34
CA VAL A 114 -13.42 -16.02 -0.02
C VAL A 114 -14.30 -15.16 -0.92
N ALA A 115 -15.48 -14.76 -0.44
CA ALA A 115 -16.41 -13.93 -1.21
C ALA A 115 -15.83 -12.56 -1.58
N LEU A 116 -15.02 -11.97 -0.68
CA LEU A 116 -14.40 -10.66 -0.89
C LEU A 116 -13.06 -10.73 -1.64
N ALA A 117 -12.40 -11.88 -1.71
CA ALA A 117 -11.08 -12.00 -2.33
C ALA A 117 -11.06 -11.61 -3.82
N PRO A 118 -12.04 -12.00 -4.67
CA PRO A 118 -12.11 -11.51 -6.05
C PRO A 118 -12.26 -9.99 -6.14
N VAL A 119 -13.01 -9.37 -5.23
CA VAL A 119 -13.18 -7.91 -5.16
C VAL A 119 -11.86 -7.23 -4.79
N ALA A 120 -11.15 -7.78 -3.79
CA ALA A 120 -9.83 -7.30 -3.41
C ALA A 120 -8.84 -7.39 -4.59
N LEU A 121 -8.79 -8.52 -5.29
CA LEU A 121 -7.96 -8.70 -6.49
C LEU A 121 -8.32 -7.70 -7.60
N ALA A 122 -9.60 -7.50 -7.86
CA ALA A 122 -10.06 -6.53 -8.86
C ALA A 122 -9.56 -5.11 -8.54
N ILE A 123 -9.66 -4.68 -7.28
CA ILE A 123 -9.18 -3.36 -6.84
C ILE A 123 -7.65 -3.25 -7.02
N VAL A 124 -6.88 -4.24 -6.55
CA VAL A 124 -5.41 -4.19 -6.62
C VAL A 124 -4.86 -4.41 -8.04
N PHE A 125 -5.62 -5.01 -8.95
CA PHE A 125 -5.22 -5.05 -10.36
C PHE A 125 -5.58 -3.76 -11.07
N TRP A 126 -6.77 -3.21 -10.79
CA TRP A 126 -7.26 -2.01 -11.44
C TRP A 126 -6.33 -0.80 -11.25
N TYR A 127 -5.71 -0.63 -10.08
CA TYR A 127 -4.80 0.52 -9.87
C TYR A 127 -3.66 0.55 -10.91
N SER A 128 -3.15 -0.61 -11.34
CA SER A 128 -2.05 -0.69 -12.32
C SER A 128 -2.47 -0.19 -13.71
N LEU A 129 -3.77 -0.24 -14.00
CA LEU A 129 -4.34 0.25 -15.26
C LEU A 129 -4.82 1.69 -15.16
N ALA A 130 -5.05 2.20 -13.95
CA ALA A 130 -5.73 3.47 -13.71
C ALA A 130 -5.07 4.65 -14.45
N LYS A 131 -3.73 4.70 -14.51
CA LYS A 131 -2.99 5.73 -15.24
C LYS A 131 -3.35 5.86 -16.73
N ARG A 132 -3.89 4.81 -17.34
CA ARG A 132 -4.29 4.79 -18.76
C ARG A 132 -5.67 5.43 -18.97
N TYR A 133 -6.49 5.46 -17.94
CA TYR A 133 -7.91 5.83 -18.04
C TYR A 133 -8.27 7.06 -17.23
N THR A 134 -7.55 7.39 -16.15
CA THR A 134 -7.92 8.48 -15.27
C THR A 134 -6.72 9.19 -14.65
N TRP A 135 -6.87 10.51 -14.44
CA TRP A 135 -5.90 11.30 -13.68
C TRP A 135 -5.94 10.98 -12.17
N ALA A 136 -7.01 10.33 -11.70
CA ALA A 136 -7.24 9.95 -10.31
C ALA A 136 -6.48 8.69 -9.86
N THR A 137 -5.46 8.26 -10.61
CA THR A 137 -4.72 7.01 -10.38
C THR A 137 -4.20 6.85 -8.94
N GLN A 138 -3.74 7.94 -8.29
CA GLN A 138 -3.29 7.93 -6.90
C GLN A 138 -4.40 7.51 -5.92
N PHE A 139 -5.65 7.90 -6.19
CA PHE A 139 -6.79 7.50 -5.35
C PHE A 139 -7.10 6.01 -5.49
N PHE A 140 -6.90 5.42 -6.66
CA PHE A 140 -7.05 3.98 -6.86
C PHE A 140 -5.93 3.18 -6.18
N LEU A 141 -4.69 3.70 -6.17
CA LEU A 141 -3.62 3.12 -5.36
C LEU A 141 -3.93 3.22 -3.86
N GLY A 142 -4.43 4.38 -3.42
CA GLY A 142 -4.93 4.57 -2.06
C GLY A 142 -6.01 3.56 -1.70
N LEU A 143 -7.00 3.36 -2.58
CA LEU A 143 -8.05 2.36 -2.40
C LEU A 143 -7.49 0.93 -2.31
N ALA A 144 -6.54 0.57 -3.18
CA ALA A 144 -5.88 -0.73 -3.13
C ALA A 144 -5.17 -0.99 -1.79
N MET A 145 -4.58 0.04 -1.19
CA MET A 145 -3.98 -0.05 0.14
C MET A 145 -5.00 0.00 1.28
N ALA A 146 -6.11 0.72 1.10
CA ALA A 146 -7.21 0.80 2.06
C ALA A 146 -7.89 -0.56 2.29
N VAL A 147 -7.82 -1.48 1.33
CA VAL A 147 -8.30 -2.87 1.48
C VAL A 147 -7.54 -3.63 2.57
N ALA A 148 -6.25 -3.35 2.79
CA ALA A 148 -5.41 -4.10 3.74
C ALA A 148 -5.92 -4.04 5.19
N PRO A 149 -6.14 -2.86 5.83
CA PRO A 149 -6.67 -2.80 7.19
C PRO A 149 -8.08 -3.40 7.33
N VAL A 150 -8.96 -3.20 6.33
CA VAL A 150 -10.30 -3.81 6.33
C VAL A 150 -10.21 -5.33 6.24
N GLY A 151 -9.36 -5.83 5.35
CA GLY A 151 -9.10 -7.25 5.18
C GLY A 151 -8.54 -7.87 6.44
N GLY A 152 -7.60 -7.21 7.13
CA GLY A 152 -7.07 -7.65 8.41
C GLY A 152 -8.12 -7.72 9.52
N TRP A 153 -9.00 -6.72 9.62
CA TRP A 153 -10.13 -6.71 10.56
C TRP A 153 -11.12 -7.86 10.31
N ILE A 154 -11.56 -8.02 9.07
CA ILE A 154 -12.50 -9.08 8.67
C ILE A 154 -11.85 -10.45 8.88
N ALA A 155 -10.59 -10.59 8.46
CA ALA A 155 -9.84 -11.82 8.64
C ALA A 155 -9.63 -12.14 10.11
N ALA A 156 -9.48 -11.18 11.01
CA ALA A 156 -9.44 -11.41 12.46
C ALA A 156 -10.79 -11.86 13.05
N GLY A 157 -11.89 -11.75 12.30
CA GLY A 157 -13.24 -12.07 12.77
C GLY A 157 -14.02 -10.84 13.26
N GLY A 158 -13.52 -9.63 12.99
CA GLY A 158 -14.24 -8.40 13.33
C GLY A 158 -15.53 -8.26 12.53
N GLY A 159 -16.62 -7.89 13.22
CA GLY A 159 -17.93 -7.63 12.61
C GLY A 159 -18.04 -6.25 11.96
N PRO A 160 -19.26 -5.83 11.56
CA PRO A 160 -19.52 -4.48 11.05
C PRO A 160 -19.14 -3.41 12.07
N ALA A 161 -18.26 -2.50 11.67
CA ALA A 161 -17.67 -1.51 12.56
C ALA A 161 -17.11 -0.32 11.77
N TRP A 162 -17.04 0.86 12.40
CA TRP A 162 -16.49 2.06 11.77
C TRP A 162 -14.97 2.18 11.88
N GLN A 163 -14.36 1.49 12.86
CA GLN A 163 -12.92 1.43 13.07
C GLN A 163 -12.15 1.00 11.81
N PRO A 164 -12.46 -0.15 11.15
CA PRO A 164 -11.75 -0.55 9.94
C PRO A 164 -11.97 0.40 8.77
N VAL A 165 -13.17 1.01 8.65
CA VAL A 165 -13.49 1.96 7.58
C VAL A 165 -12.68 3.25 7.73
N LEU A 166 -12.64 3.80 8.94
CA LEU A 166 -11.87 5.01 9.21
C LEU A 166 -10.37 4.77 9.05
N LEU A 167 -9.88 3.61 9.49
CA LEU A 167 -8.50 3.20 9.22
C LEU A 167 -8.24 3.10 7.71
N ALA A 168 -9.16 2.51 6.94
CA ALA A 168 -9.05 2.43 5.48
C ALA A 168 -8.97 3.82 4.82
N VAL A 169 -9.78 4.78 5.26
CA VAL A 169 -9.74 6.17 4.77
C VAL A 169 -8.40 6.82 5.11
N ALA A 170 -7.91 6.67 6.35
CA ALA A 170 -6.64 7.23 6.76
C ALA A 170 -5.48 6.64 5.94
N ILE A 171 -5.43 5.31 5.76
CA ILE A 171 -4.37 4.64 5.00
C ILE A 171 -4.47 4.92 3.51
N GLY A 172 -5.68 4.98 2.95
CA GLY A 172 -5.88 5.29 1.54
C GLY A 172 -5.47 6.72 1.20
N THR A 173 -5.78 7.69 2.06
CA THR A 173 -5.34 9.08 1.89
C THR A 173 -3.85 9.24 2.10
N TRP A 174 -3.25 8.50 3.05
CA TRP A 174 -1.81 8.52 3.28
C TRP A 174 -1.03 8.06 2.05
N VAL A 175 -1.43 6.89 1.51
CA VAL A 175 -0.82 6.31 0.30
C VAL A 175 -1.05 7.18 -0.91
N GLY A 176 -2.28 7.66 -1.10
CA GLY A 176 -2.57 8.62 -2.17
C GLY A 176 -1.67 9.85 -2.06
N GLY A 177 -1.49 10.38 -0.84
CA GLY A 177 -0.67 11.56 -0.58
C GLY A 177 0.78 11.40 -0.98
N PHE A 178 1.48 10.35 -0.49
CA PHE A 178 2.89 10.18 -0.85
C PHE A 178 3.07 9.73 -2.30
N ASP A 179 2.12 8.99 -2.89
CA ASP A 179 2.19 8.60 -4.30
C ASP A 179 2.00 9.79 -5.23
N VAL A 180 1.24 10.82 -4.83
CA VAL A 180 1.21 12.10 -5.55
C VAL A 180 2.62 12.72 -5.63
N LEU A 181 3.37 12.74 -4.51
CA LEU A 181 4.74 13.24 -4.51
C LEU A 181 5.64 12.39 -5.40
N TYR A 182 5.54 11.06 -5.26
CA TYR A 182 6.33 10.12 -6.05
C TYR A 182 6.10 10.28 -7.55
N ALA A 183 4.84 10.44 -7.97
CA ALA A 183 4.45 10.64 -9.36
C ALA A 183 4.95 11.96 -9.97
N CYS A 184 5.34 12.95 -9.17
CA CYS A 184 5.91 14.20 -9.70
C CYS A 184 7.23 13.95 -10.45
N GLN A 185 7.98 12.89 -10.10
CA GLN A 185 9.23 12.52 -10.78
C GLN A 185 9.01 12.02 -12.21
N ASP A 186 7.84 11.44 -12.51
CA ASP A 186 7.54 10.86 -13.81
C ASP A 186 6.71 11.83 -14.69
N LEU A 187 6.59 13.11 -14.34
CA LEU A 187 5.69 14.06 -15.00
C LEU A 187 5.94 14.20 -16.51
N GLU A 188 7.19 14.39 -16.90
CA GLU A 188 7.56 14.58 -18.32
C GLU A 188 7.32 13.30 -19.12
N PHE A 189 7.71 12.16 -18.55
CA PHE A 189 7.50 10.85 -19.16
C PHE A 189 6.00 10.56 -19.33
N ASP A 190 5.21 10.76 -18.27
CA ASP A 190 3.77 10.50 -18.27
C ASP A 190 3.07 11.37 -19.33
N ARG A 191 3.46 12.65 -19.47
CA ARG A 191 2.94 13.53 -20.53
C ARG A 191 3.29 13.05 -21.93
N ALA A 192 4.56 12.69 -22.16
CA ALA A 192 5.04 12.26 -23.48
C ALA A 192 4.37 10.96 -23.96
N HIS A 193 3.94 10.10 -23.03
CA HIS A 193 3.33 8.80 -23.34
C HIS A 193 1.81 8.77 -23.12
N GLY A 194 1.17 9.93 -22.94
CA GLY A 194 -0.29 10.02 -22.78
C GLY A 194 -0.84 9.38 -21.50
N LEU A 195 0.01 9.17 -20.49
CA LEU A 195 -0.37 8.66 -19.19
C LEU A 195 -0.96 9.79 -18.33
N ARG A 196 -1.88 9.42 -17.44
CA ARG A 196 -2.66 10.35 -16.63
C ARG A 196 -2.31 10.18 -15.16
N SER A 197 -2.16 11.30 -14.47
CA SER A 197 -1.93 11.35 -13.03
C SER A 197 -2.30 12.74 -12.49
N ILE A 198 -2.37 12.87 -11.17
CA ILE A 198 -2.59 14.16 -10.50
C ILE A 198 -1.57 15.22 -10.94
N PRO A 199 -0.24 14.98 -10.94
CA PRO A 199 0.73 15.96 -11.41
C PRO A 199 0.60 16.27 -12.91
N VAL A 200 0.24 15.30 -13.75
CA VAL A 200 -0.02 15.55 -15.18
C VAL A 200 -1.18 16.53 -15.36
N ARG A 201 -2.28 16.33 -14.61
CA ARG A 201 -3.51 17.14 -14.74
C ARG A 201 -3.40 18.52 -14.11
N PHE A 202 -2.77 18.62 -12.93
CA PHE A 202 -2.80 19.83 -12.11
C PHE A 202 -1.44 20.55 -12.01
N GLY A 203 -0.35 19.92 -12.46
CA GLY A 203 1.01 20.42 -12.27
C GLY A 203 1.56 20.15 -10.87
N VAL A 204 2.88 20.27 -10.72
CA VAL A 204 3.63 19.90 -9.50
C VAL A 204 3.14 20.69 -8.27
N ALA A 205 3.05 22.02 -8.37
CA ALA A 205 2.65 22.87 -7.24
C ALA A 205 1.25 22.55 -6.68
N ARG A 206 0.28 22.22 -7.55
CA ARG A 206 -1.06 21.80 -7.10
C ARG A 206 -1.05 20.34 -6.61
N ALA A 207 -0.27 19.47 -7.22
CA ALA A 207 -0.10 18.09 -6.77
C ALA A 207 0.44 18.03 -5.33
N ILE A 208 1.48 18.80 -5.01
CA ILE A 208 2.02 18.90 -3.64
C ILE A 208 0.95 19.39 -2.66
N ARG A 209 0.14 20.39 -3.03
CA ARG A 209 -0.98 20.85 -2.17
C ARG A 209 -2.04 19.77 -1.96
N ILE A 210 -2.38 19.00 -2.99
CA ILE A 210 -3.30 17.86 -2.88
C ILE A 210 -2.70 16.79 -1.95
N SER A 211 -1.42 16.48 -2.10
CA SER A 211 -0.70 15.55 -1.22
C SER A 211 -0.78 15.97 0.25
N ARG A 212 -0.48 17.24 0.55
CA ARG A 212 -0.59 17.81 1.90
C ARG A 212 -2.00 17.71 2.46
N ALA A 213 -3.02 18.04 1.66
CA ALA A 213 -4.41 17.91 2.09
C ALA A 213 -4.77 16.45 2.43
N LEU A 214 -4.31 15.49 1.64
CA LEU A 214 -4.51 14.08 1.92
C LEU A 214 -3.83 13.64 3.22
N HIS A 215 -2.60 14.09 3.48
CA HIS A 215 -1.90 13.80 4.74
C HIS A 215 -2.57 14.44 5.96
N VAL A 216 -3.16 15.64 5.82
CA VAL A 216 -3.99 16.22 6.88
C VAL A 216 -5.21 15.34 7.17
N VAL A 217 -5.89 14.83 6.13
CA VAL A 217 -7.01 13.89 6.30
C VAL A 217 -6.53 12.58 6.95
N THR A 218 -5.35 12.08 6.59
CA THR A 218 -4.73 10.94 7.26
C THR A 218 -4.58 11.17 8.76
N VAL A 219 -3.90 12.24 9.16
CA VAL A 219 -3.62 12.52 10.57
C VAL A 219 -4.91 12.73 11.35
N GLY A 220 -5.87 13.49 10.79
CA GLY A 220 -7.19 13.67 11.39
C GLY A 220 -7.96 12.35 11.53
N GLY A 221 -7.93 11.49 10.51
CA GLY A 221 -8.56 10.18 10.54
C GLY A 221 -7.95 9.23 11.57
N LEU A 222 -6.62 9.22 11.71
CA LEU A 222 -5.93 8.44 12.74
C LEU A 222 -6.25 8.97 14.15
N ALA A 223 -6.17 10.28 14.37
CA ALA A 223 -6.52 10.88 15.67
C ALA A 223 -7.96 10.54 16.07
N TRP A 224 -8.89 10.67 15.12
CA TRP A 224 -10.31 10.31 15.33
C TRP A 224 -10.49 8.82 15.60
N LEU A 225 -9.75 7.95 14.91
CA LEU A 225 -9.79 6.51 15.17
C LEU A 225 -9.40 6.18 16.61
N GLY A 226 -8.42 6.89 17.17
CA GLY A 226 -8.05 6.78 18.58
C GLY A 226 -9.22 7.08 19.52
N VAL A 227 -9.93 8.18 19.26
CA VAL A 227 -11.12 8.56 20.04
C VAL A 227 -12.24 7.53 19.87
N LEU A 228 -12.56 7.16 18.63
CA LEU A 228 -13.63 6.21 18.28
C LEU A 228 -13.39 4.82 18.89
N ALA A 229 -12.14 4.37 18.92
CA ALA A 229 -11.77 3.08 19.49
C ALA A 229 -11.52 3.15 21.01
N GLY A 230 -11.58 4.33 21.64
CA GLY A 230 -11.24 4.49 23.05
C GLY A 230 -9.80 4.07 23.35
N LEU A 231 -8.85 4.50 22.53
CA LEU A 231 -7.41 4.30 22.72
C LEU A 231 -6.80 5.47 23.50
N GLY A 232 -5.89 5.15 24.42
CA GLY A 232 -5.30 6.11 25.35
C GLY A 232 -4.19 7.00 24.75
N MET A 233 -3.48 7.69 25.64
CA MET A 233 -2.45 8.67 25.28
C MET A 233 -1.30 8.07 24.45
N VAL A 234 -0.93 6.80 24.70
CA VAL A 234 0.13 6.11 23.94
C VAL A 234 -0.18 6.09 22.45
N TYR A 235 -1.44 5.82 22.07
CA TYR A 235 -1.88 5.86 20.68
C TYR A 235 -1.78 7.28 20.10
N GLN A 236 -2.25 8.30 20.83
CA GLN A 236 -2.22 9.68 20.36
C GLN A 236 -0.80 10.22 20.18
N VAL A 237 0.14 9.81 21.06
CA VAL A 237 1.56 10.07 20.87
C VAL A 237 2.07 9.40 19.59
N GLY A 238 1.67 8.16 19.31
CA GLY A 238 1.98 7.48 18.06
C GLY A 238 1.47 8.24 16.82
N VAL A 239 0.24 8.74 16.87
CA VAL A 239 -0.33 9.59 15.80
C VAL A 239 0.45 10.90 15.64
N ALA A 240 0.86 11.53 16.74
CA ALA A 240 1.68 12.75 16.69
C ALA A 240 3.06 12.49 16.06
N LEU A 241 3.69 11.34 16.35
CA LEU A 241 4.95 10.94 15.73
C LEU A 241 4.78 10.66 14.23
N VAL A 242 3.68 10.01 13.82
CA VAL A 242 3.34 9.85 12.40
C VAL A 242 3.16 11.22 11.72
N ALA A 243 2.44 12.15 12.36
CA ALA A 243 2.26 13.50 11.84
C ALA A 243 3.61 14.23 11.67
N ALA A 244 4.52 14.12 12.64
CA ALA A 244 5.86 14.70 12.55
C ALA A 244 6.66 14.12 11.37
N LEU A 245 6.59 12.81 11.13
CA LEU A 245 7.22 12.17 9.98
C LEU A 245 6.64 12.66 8.65
N LEU A 246 5.31 12.83 8.55
CA LEU A 246 4.68 13.35 7.34
C LEU A 246 5.00 14.82 7.09
N VAL A 247 5.11 15.64 8.15
CA VAL A 247 5.58 17.04 8.03
C VAL A 247 7.03 17.06 7.52
N PHE A 248 7.89 16.20 8.08
CA PHE A 248 9.27 16.09 7.62
C PHE A 248 9.33 15.65 6.15
N GLU A 249 8.58 14.62 5.75
CA GLU A 249 8.45 14.19 4.35
C GLU A 249 8.05 15.34 3.42
N GLN A 250 7.00 16.09 3.79
CA GLN A 250 6.49 17.21 3.01
C GLN A 250 7.45 18.39 2.93
N SER A 251 8.40 18.50 3.87
CA SER A 251 9.45 19.53 3.86
C SER A 251 10.61 19.20 2.89
N LEU A 252 10.77 17.93 2.51
CA LEU A 252 11.85 17.50 1.60
C LEU A 252 11.56 17.83 0.13
N VAL A 253 10.32 18.16 -0.21
CA VAL A 253 9.88 18.31 -1.60
C VAL A 253 9.23 19.68 -1.79
N SER A 254 9.63 20.37 -2.86
CA SER A 254 9.01 21.62 -3.31
C SER A 254 8.69 21.55 -4.80
N ASP A 255 7.94 22.51 -5.32
CA ASP A 255 7.65 22.62 -6.74
C ASP A 255 8.88 23.04 -7.58
N THR A 256 9.92 23.56 -6.93
CA THR A 256 11.21 23.92 -7.55
C THR A 256 12.31 22.87 -7.33
N ASP A 257 12.15 21.97 -6.35
CA ASP A 257 13.13 20.93 -6.02
C ASP A 257 12.44 19.60 -5.69
N LEU A 258 12.56 18.65 -6.64
CA LEU A 258 12.09 17.27 -6.52
C LEU A 258 13.24 16.27 -6.27
N SER A 259 14.47 16.73 -6.02
CA SER A 259 15.65 15.88 -5.89
C SER A 259 15.55 14.87 -4.74
N GLN A 260 14.82 15.22 -3.68
CA GLN A 260 14.66 14.39 -2.49
C GLN A 260 13.36 13.56 -2.47
N VAL A 261 12.59 13.49 -3.56
CA VAL A 261 11.33 12.72 -3.57
C VAL A 261 11.57 11.23 -3.26
N LYS A 262 12.70 10.65 -3.68
CA LYS A 262 13.03 9.27 -3.30
C LYS A 262 13.18 9.12 -1.78
N ARG A 263 13.88 10.05 -1.13
CA ARG A 263 14.05 10.05 0.33
C ARG A 263 12.71 10.23 1.04
N ALA A 264 11.88 11.16 0.56
CA ALA A 264 10.52 11.35 1.04
C ALA A 264 9.68 10.06 0.95
N PHE A 265 9.77 9.36 -0.18
CA PHE A 265 9.10 8.07 -0.36
C PHE A 265 9.62 6.99 0.60
N ASP A 266 10.94 6.86 0.76
CA ASP A 266 11.55 5.84 1.62
C ASP A 266 11.17 6.01 3.12
N LEU A 267 10.92 7.26 3.56
CA LEU A 267 10.46 7.55 4.94
C LEU A 267 9.12 6.88 5.28
N ASN A 268 8.24 6.68 4.29
CA ASN A 268 6.94 6.07 4.50
C ASN A 268 7.05 4.61 5.00
N GLY A 269 8.19 3.95 4.80
CA GLY A 269 8.41 2.58 5.32
C GLY A 269 8.40 2.55 6.85
N TRP A 270 8.87 3.62 7.48
CA TRP A 270 8.88 3.78 8.93
C TRP A 270 7.51 4.10 9.51
N VAL A 271 6.66 4.82 8.77
CA VAL A 271 5.32 5.22 9.21
C VAL A 271 4.48 3.99 9.56
N GLY A 272 4.46 2.96 8.69
CA GLY A 272 3.68 1.74 8.93
C GLY A 272 4.14 0.97 10.17
N LEU A 273 5.45 0.81 10.34
CA LEU A 273 6.03 0.10 11.49
C LEU A 273 5.80 0.88 12.81
N LEU A 274 6.08 2.18 12.81
CA LEU A 274 5.84 3.05 13.95
C LEU A 274 4.37 2.99 14.38
N TYR A 275 3.45 3.10 13.42
CA TYR A 275 2.02 3.09 13.70
C TYR A 275 1.56 1.73 14.24
N LEU A 276 2.04 0.61 13.68
CA LEU A 276 1.75 -0.73 14.22
C LEU A 276 2.25 -0.89 15.65
N VAL A 277 3.50 -0.52 15.93
CA VAL A 277 4.11 -0.68 17.27
C VAL A 277 3.37 0.17 18.29
N THR A 278 3.15 1.46 18.01
CA THR A 278 2.47 2.37 18.93
C THR A 278 1.03 1.98 19.18
N THR A 279 0.30 1.51 18.15
CA THR A 279 -1.04 0.94 18.32
C THR A 279 -1.00 -0.35 19.14
N GLY A 280 -0.05 -1.25 18.86
CA GLY A 280 0.17 -2.48 19.62
C GLY A 280 0.37 -2.24 21.10
N VAL A 281 1.31 -1.35 21.46
CA VAL A 281 1.56 -0.96 22.84
C VAL A 281 0.30 -0.36 23.46
N SER A 282 -0.40 0.53 22.75
CA SER A 282 -1.63 1.13 23.28
C SER A 282 -2.77 0.14 23.48
N VAL A 283 -2.81 -0.99 22.78
CA VAL A 283 -3.86 -2.00 22.94
C VAL A 283 -3.57 -2.95 24.10
N TYR A 284 -2.30 -3.20 24.42
CA TYR A 284 -1.91 -4.21 25.41
C TYR A 284 -1.36 -3.65 26.73
N VAL A 285 -0.92 -2.39 26.77
CA VAL A 285 -0.21 -1.80 27.93
C VAL A 285 -0.99 -0.68 28.61
N ALA A 286 -2.03 -0.13 27.95
CA ALA A 286 -2.82 1.01 28.42
C ALA A 286 -4.30 0.64 28.56
#